data_AF-A0A2M6W1T0-F1
#
_entry.id   AF-A0A2M6W1T0-F1
#
_cell.length_a   1.000
_cell.length_b   1.000
_cell.length_c   1.000
_cell.angle_alpha   90.00
_cell.angle_beta   90.00
_cell.angle_gamma   90.00
#
_symmetry.space_group_name_H-M   'P 1'
#
loop_
_entity.id
_entity.type
_entity.pdbx_description
1 polymer ?
#
loop_
_entity_poly.entity_id
_entity_poly.type
_entity_poly.pdbx_seq_one_letter_code
_entity_poly.pdbx_strand_id
1 'polypeptide(L)'
;MKHNTTIHSVLALFILGLLAAIINPGMFWMPSMVHMSMTIILLVLVALFGVFVWNEQSRDEREELHKHMVGRVAYLVGTAVLVVGIVAQHMSHIPTDPWLVLALGAMILTKLVGLVLLHKK
;
A
#
# COMPACT_ATOMS: atom_id res chain seq x y z
N MET A 1 24.09 -11.74 -4.79
CA MET A 1 22.69 -11.42 -5.13
C MET A 1 21.63 -12.10 -4.26
N LYS A 2 21.87 -13.31 -3.70
CA LYS A 2 20.86 -14.05 -2.90
C LYS A 2 20.49 -13.40 -1.55
N HIS A 3 21.39 -12.62 -0.93
CA HIS A 3 21.13 -12.04 0.40
C HIS A 3 20.12 -10.90 0.38
N ASN A 4 20.15 -10.03 -0.65
CA ASN A 4 19.18 -8.93 -0.76
C ASN A 4 17.76 -9.46 -1.00
N THR A 5 17.55 -10.45 -1.87
CA THR A 5 16.19 -10.98 -2.10
C THR A 5 15.57 -11.59 -0.85
N THR A 6 16.36 -12.26 0.00
CA THR A 6 15.87 -12.76 1.31
C THR A 6 15.43 -11.62 2.22
N ILE A 7 16.15 -10.48 2.22
CA ILE A 7 15.79 -9.30 3.02
C ILE A 7 14.45 -8.69 2.54
N HIS A 8 14.25 -8.52 1.23
CA HIS A 8 12.98 -8.00 0.70
C HIS A 8 11.79 -8.92 1.03
N SER A 9 11.97 -10.24 0.94
CA SER A 9 10.92 -11.20 1.28
C SER A 9 10.58 -11.21 2.78
N VAL A 10 11.60 -11.17 3.65
CA VAL A 10 11.40 -11.08 5.11
C VAL A 10 10.72 -9.77 5.49
N LEU A 11 11.11 -8.68 4.84
CA LEU A 11 10.51 -7.36 5.05
C LEU A 11 9.04 -7.31 4.59
N ALA A 12 8.72 -7.89 3.44
CA ALA A 12 7.34 -8.00 2.97
C ALA A 12 6.48 -8.80 3.96
N LEU A 13 7.01 -9.91 4.48
CA LEU A 13 6.33 -10.72 5.51
C LEU A 13 6.10 -9.91 6.80
N PHE A 14 7.08 -9.12 7.22
CA PHE A 14 6.98 -8.24 8.39
C PHE A 14 5.89 -7.17 8.22
N ILE A 15 5.84 -6.51 7.06
CA ILE A 15 4.80 -5.51 6.76
C ILE A 15 3.41 -6.16 6.72
N LEU A 16 3.27 -7.33 6.10
CA LEU A 16 2.01 -8.08 6.10
C LEU A 16 1.57 -8.46 7.52
N GLY A 17 2.50 -8.87 8.38
CA GLY A 17 2.24 -9.13 9.79
C GLY A 17 1.77 -7.88 10.55
N LEU A 18 2.39 -6.72 10.30
CA LEU A 18 1.97 -5.45 10.90
C LEU A 18 0.59 -5.00 10.42
N LEU A 19 0.30 -5.13 9.11
CA LEU A 19 -1.02 -4.80 8.56
C LEU A 19 -2.11 -5.73 9.12
N ALA A 20 -1.81 -7.02 9.28
CA ALA A 20 -2.71 -7.97 9.92
C ALA A 20 -2.98 -7.60 11.38
N ALA A 21 -1.96 -7.14 12.12
CA ALA A 21 -2.11 -6.63 13.48
C ALA A 21 -2.97 -5.35 13.55
N ILE A 22 -3.02 -4.53 12.49
CA ILE A 22 -3.89 -3.34 12.44
C ILE A 22 -5.37 -3.72 12.21
N ILE A 23 -5.65 -4.72 11.37
CA ILE A 23 -7.03 -5.14 11.05
C ILE A 23 -7.74 -5.70 12.28
N ASN A 24 -7.01 -6.38 13.14
CA ASN A 24 -7.54 -6.90 14.40
C ASN A 24 -6.39 -6.90 15.43
N PRO A 25 -6.23 -5.86 16.27
CA PRO A 25 -5.12 -5.74 17.22
C PRO A 25 -5.21 -6.74 18.40
N GLY A 26 -5.90 -7.85 18.18
CA GLY A 26 -6.24 -8.86 19.16
C GLY A 26 -7.60 -8.56 19.76
N MET A 27 -8.56 -9.44 19.51
CA MET A 27 -9.75 -9.64 20.37
C MET A 27 -9.40 -9.99 21.84
N PHE A 28 -8.13 -9.81 22.25
CA PHE A 28 -7.59 -10.13 23.56
C PHE A 28 -7.61 -8.92 24.50
N TRP A 29 -7.51 -7.69 23.98
CA TRP A 29 -7.43 -6.49 24.81
C TRP A 29 -8.61 -5.56 24.47
N MET A 30 -9.39 -5.21 25.49
CA MET A 30 -10.51 -4.27 25.42
C MET A 30 -10.04 -2.92 24.82
N PRO A 31 -10.87 -2.19 24.04
CA PRO A 31 -10.48 -0.92 23.47
C PRO A 31 -10.30 0.12 24.60
N SER A 32 -9.05 0.38 24.97
CA SER A 32 -8.67 1.50 25.83
C SER A 32 -8.01 2.60 24.98
N MET A 33 -7.97 3.84 25.45
CA MET A 33 -7.34 4.97 24.72
C MET A 33 -5.90 4.68 24.28
N VAL A 34 -5.20 3.77 24.98
CA VAL A 34 -3.85 3.29 24.66
C VAL A 34 -3.80 2.56 23.30
N HIS A 35 -4.82 1.78 22.96
CA HIS A 35 -4.88 1.03 21.70
C HIS A 35 -4.99 1.96 20.50
N MET A 36 -5.84 2.99 20.61
CA MET A 36 -6.02 3.98 19.55
C MET A 36 -4.71 4.74 19.27
N SER A 37 -3.96 5.10 20.32
CA SER A 37 -2.63 5.72 20.16
C SER A 37 -1.60 4.75 19.55
N MET A 38 -1.60 3.47 19.93
CA MET A 38 -0.69 2.46 19.39
C MET A 38 -0.96 2.20 17.91
N THR A 39 -2.24 2.11 17.49
CA THR A 39 -2.60 1.95 16.08
C THR A 39 -2.14 3.14 15.25
N ILE A 40 -2.30 4.37 15.75
CA ILE A 40 -1.84 5.58 15.06
C ILE A 40 -0.31 5.58 14.93
N ILE A 41 0.42 5.30 16.01
CA ILE A 41 1.89 5.23 15.97
C ILE A 41 2.36 4.16 14.99
N LEU A 42 1.73 2.97 15.02
CA LEU A 42 2.08 1.88 14.12
C LEU A 42 1.81 2.25 12.66
N LEU A 43 0.69 2.90 12.38
CA LEU A 43 0.33 3.35 11.04
C LEU A 43 1.32 4.40 10.50
N VAL A 44 1.74 5.34 11.36
CA VAL A 44 2.78 6.33 11.03
C VAL A 44 4.12 5.63 10.73
N LEU A 45 4.53 4.65 11.54
CA LEU A 45 5.77 3.90 11.30
C LEU A 45 5.74 3.13 9.98
N VAL A 46 4.62 2.47 9.67
CA VAL A 46 4.45 1.76 8.39
C VAL A 46 4.45 2.74 7.21
N ALA A 47 3.79 3.91 7.36
CA ALA A 47 3.78 4.94 6.33
C ALA A 47 5.18 5.52 6.07
N LEU A 48 5.92 5.85 7.13
CA LEU A 48 7.31 6.32 7.03
C LEU A 48 8.21 5.27 6.39
N PHE A 49 8.03 4.01 6.77
CA PHE A 49 8.77 2.91 6.18
C PHE A 49 8.52 2.82 4.67
N GLY A 50 7.25 2.84 4.24
CA GLY A 50 6.88 2.77 2.83
C GLY A 50 7.42 3.94 1.99
N VAL A 51 7.44 5.15 2.55
CA VAL A 51 7.89 6.36 1.83
C VAL A 51 9.42 6.46 1.76
N PHE A 52 10.13 6.18 2.86
CA PHE A 52 11.57 6.47 2.95
C PHE A 52 12.48 5.29 2.66
N VAL A 53 12.05 4.06 2.94
CA VAL A 53 12.94 2.89 2.86
C VAL A 53 12.88 2.20 1.50
N TRP A 54 11.79 2.37 0.75
CA TRP A 54 11.63 1.79 -0.59
C TRP A 54 12.33 2.60 -1.68
N ASN A 55 13.65 2.78 -1.57
CA ASN A 55 14.44 3.44 -2.62
C ASN A 55 15.01 2.38 -3.58
N GLU A 56 14.34 2.20 -4.71
CA GLU A 56 14.61 1.10 -5.64
C GLU A 56 15.65 1.51 -6.71
N GLN A 57 16.96 1.38 -6.44
CA GLN A 57 18.02 1.67 -7.43
C GLN A 57 18.12 0.58 -8.51
N SER A 58 18.12 0.95 -9.80
CA SER A 58 18.34 0.02 -10.93
C SER A 58 19.81 0.05 -11.31
N ARG A 59 20.43 -1.13 -11.48
CA ARG A 59 21.81 -1.24 -11.99
C ARG A 59 21.88 -1.64 -13.47
N ASP A 60 20.79 -2.12 -14.04
CA ASP A 60 20.72 -2.66 -15.41
C ASP A 60 19.35 -2.37 -16.05
N GLU A 61 19.31 -2.22 -17.39
CA GLU A 61 18.10 -2.02 -18.21
C GLU A 61 17.08 -3.15 -18.01
N ARG A 62 17.56 -4.38 -17.77
CA ARG A 62 16.70 -5.53 -17.45
C ARG A 62 15.97 -5.37 -16.12
N GLU A 63 16.60 -4.73 -15.14
CA GLU A 63 15.97 -4.46 -13.85
C GLU A 63 14.95 -3.33 -13.97
N GLU A 64 15.17 -2.35 -14.85
CA GLU A 64 14.20 -1.28 -15.12
C GLU A 64 12.89 -1.82 -15.71
N LEU A 65 12.98 -2.74 -16.68
CA LEU A 65 11.79 -3.40 -17.24
C LEU A 65 11.00 -4.17 -16.18
N HIS A 66 11.68 -4.90 -15.30
CA HIS A 66 11.03 -5.59 -14.19
C HIS A 66 10.36 -4.62 -13.22
N LYS A 67 11.00 -3.50 -12.88
CA LYS A 67 10.40 -2.47 -12.02
C LYS A 67 9.16 -1.84 -12.65
N HIS A 68 9.20 -1.55 -13.94
CA HIS A 68 8.03 -1.04 -14.66
C HIS A 68 6.87 -2.06 -14.69
N MET A 69 7.17 -3.35 -14.77
CA MET A 69 6.16 -4.40 -14.68
C MET A 69 5.59 -4.49 -13.26
N VAL A 70 6.45 -4.51 -12.23
CA VAL A 70 6.04 -4.54 -10.82
C VAL A 70 5.18 -3.33 -10.46
N GLY A 71 5.56 -2.11 -10.89
CA GLY A 71 4.77 -0.91 -10.66
C GLY A 71 3.38 -0.98 -11.30
N ARG A 72 3.26 -1.57 -12.50
CA ARG A 72 1.95 -1.81 -13.13
C ARG A 72 1.11 -2.84 -12.36
N VAL A 73 1.72 -3.94 -11.92
CA VAL A 73 1.02 -4.97 -11.13
C VAL A 73 0.57 -4.39 -9.78
N ALA A 74 1.41 -3.65 -9.08
CA ALA A 74 1.06 -2.99 -7.82
C ALA A 74 -0.12 -2.02 -8.00
N TYR A 75 -0.11 -1.23 -9.07
CA TYR A 75 -1.23 -0.34 -9.40
C TYR A 75 -2.53 -1.12 -9.63
N LEU A 76 -2.48 -2.22 -10.40
CA LEU A 76 -3.66 -3.04 -10.68
C LEU A 76 -4.21 -3.71 -9.42
N VAL A 77 -3.35 -4.29 -8.59
CA VAL A 77 -3.74 -4.92 -7.32
C VAL A 77 -4.34 -3.88 -6.37
N GLY A 78 -3.70 -2.71 -6.20
CA GLY A 78 -4.22 -1.64 -5.35
C GLY A 78 -5.59 -1.13 -5.84
N THR A 79 -5.74 -0.94 -7.15
CA THR A 79 -7.03 -0.57 -7.76
C THR A 79 -8.10 -1.62 -7.50
N ALA A 80 -7.78 -2.90 -7.71
CA ALA A 80 -8.72 -4.01 -7.50
C ALA A 80 -9.16 -4.12 -6.05
N VAL A 81 -8.23 -4.01 -5.09
CA VAL A 81 -8.55 -4.04 -3.65
C VAL A 81 -9.45 -2.88 -3.26
N LEU A 82 -9.17 -1.66 -3.72
CA LEU A 82 -10.03 -0.49 -3.45
C LEU A 82 -11.42 -0.67 -4.04
N VAL A 83 -11.54 -1.15 -5.28
CA VAL A 83 -12.82 -1.41 -5.93
C VAL A 83 -13.62 -2.47 -5.17
N VAL A 84 -13.00 -3.59 -4.80
CA VAL A 84 -13.64 -4.64 -4.00
C VAL A 84 -14.09 -4.10 -2.64
N GLY A 85 -13.26 -3.28 -1.98
CA GLY A 85 -13.61 -2.65 -0.71
C GLY A 85 -14.83 -1.73 -0.81
N ILE A 86 -14.87 -0.87 -1.83
CA ILE A 86 -16.01 0.03 -2.10
C ILE A 86 -17.29 -0.78 -2.37
N VAL A 87 -17.19 -1.81 -3.22
CA VAL A 87 -18.34 -2.69 -3.53
C VAL A 87 -18.83 -3.41 -2.28
N ALA A 88 -17.93 -3.96 -1.47
CA ALA A 88 -18.28 -4.65 -0.23
C ALA A 88 -18.97 -3.73 0.78
N GLN A 89 -18.48 -2.49 0.95
CA GLN A 89 -19.12 -1.49 1.81
C GLN A 89 -20.53 -1.14 1.32
N HIS A 90 -20.68 -0.93 0.01
CA HIS A 90 -21.95 -0.59 -0.61
C HIS A 90 -22.98 -1.73 -0.49
N MET A 91 -22.55 -2.99 -0.71
CA MET A 91 -23.41 -4.17 -0.55
C MET A 91 -23.81 -4.41 0.92
N SER A 92 -23.00 -3.96 1.88
CA SER A 92 -23.30 -4.07 3.31
C SER A 92 -24.21 -2.94 3.82
N HIS A 93 -24.71 -2.06 2.95
CA HIS A 93 -25.47 -0.85 3.30
C HIS A 93 -24.74 0.08 4.30
N ILE A 94 -23.41 -0.03 4.38
CA ILE A 94 -22.58 0.86 5.18
C ILE A 94 -22.32 2.11 4.33
N PRO A 95 -22.39 3.33 4.89
CA PRO A 95 -21.97 4.52 4.17
C PRO A 95 -20.54 4.34 3.68
N THR A 96 -20.32 4.52 2.38
CA THR A 96 -19.01 4.35 1.78
C THR A 96 -18.03 5.37 2.34
N ASP A 97 -16.88 4.92 2.84
CA ASP A 97 -15.87 5.83 3.38
C ASP A 97 -15.31 6.72 2.27
N PRO A 98 -15.39 8.06 2.38
CA PRO A 98 -14.90 8.97 1.34
C PRO A 98 -13.42 8.75 1.00
N TRP A 99 -12.63 8.29 1.98
CA TRP A 99 -11.20 8.01 1.84
C TRP A 99 -10.89 6.93 0.80
N LEU A 100 -11.74 5.90 0.67
CA LEU A 100 -11.55 4.85 -0.34
C LEU A 100 -11.70 5.41 -1.76
N VAL A 101 -12.72 6.24 -1.97
CA VAL A 101 -12.98 6.89 -3.26
C VAL A 101 -11.90 7.92 -3.58
N LEU A 102 -11.49 8.71 -2.59
CA LEU A 102 -10.39 9.68 -2.74
C LEU A 102 -9.06 8.99 -3.06
N ALA A 103 -8.74 7.87 -2.40
CA ALA A 103 -7.53 7.10 -2.69
C ALA A 103 -7.53 6.57 -4.12
N LEU A 104 -8.64 5.97 -4.57
CA LEU A 104 -8.78 5.47 -5.94
C LEU A 104 -8.66 6.61 -6.96
N GLY A 105 -9.33 7.73 -6.71
CA GLY A 105 -9.26 8.93 -7.55
C GLY A 105 -7.85 9.51 -7.65
N ALA A 106 -7.17 9.65 -6.51
CA ALA A 106 -5.80 10.15 -6.45
C ALA A 106 -4.81 9.25 -7.21
N MET A 107 -4.94 7.91 -7.08
CA MET A 107 -4.12 6.96 -7.83
C MET A 107 -4.32 7.12 -9.35
N ILE A 108 -5.57 7.20 -9.82
CA ILE A 108 -5.89 7.37 -11.24
C ILE A 108 -5.35 8.70 -11.77
N LEU A 109 -5.60 9.80 -11.05
CA LEU A 109 -5.12 11.13 -11.44
C LEU A 109 -3.60 11.17 -11.52
N THR A 110 -2.90 10.62 -10.53
CA THR A 110 -1.44 10.56 -10.52
C THR A 110 -0.91 9.78 -11.73
N LYS A 111 -1.53 8.64 -12.07
CA LYS A 111 -1.15 7.86 -13.25
C LYS A 111 -1.38 8.63 -14.55
N LEU A 112 -2.51 9.33 -14.67
CA LEU A 112 -2.82 10.15 -15.84
C LEU A 112 -1.82 11.31 -16.00
N VAL A 113 -1.52 12.03 -14.91
CA VAL A 113 -0.52 13.11 -14.92
C VAL A 113 0.85 12.58 -15.34
N GLY A 114 1.27 11.43 -14.79
CA GLY A 114 2.54 10.79 -15.17
C GLY A 114 2.61 10.45 -16.66
N LEU A 115 1.51 9.95 -17.24
CA LEU A 115 1.43 9.66 -18.67
C LEU A 115 1.50 10.93 -19.52
N VAL A 116 0.80 12.00 -19.13
CA VAL A 116 0.84 13.29 -19.84
C VAL A 116 2.24 13.91 -19.81
N LEU A 117 2.93 13.85 -18.66
CA LEU A 117 4.29 14.34 -18.52
C LEU A 117 5.28 13.56 -19.39
N LEU A 118 5.12 12.23 -19.47
CA LEU A 118 5.96 11.39 -20.33
C LEU A 118 5.72 11.70 -21.81
N HIS A 119 4.47 11.91 -22.22
CA HIS A 119 4.11 12.19 -23.62
C HIS A 119 4.56 13.58 -24.10
N LYS A 120 4.79 14.52 -23.17
CA LYS A 120 5.33 15.86 -23.48
C LYS A 120 6.85 15.89 -23.64
N LYS A 121 7.55 14.82 -23.28
CA LYS A 121 9.02 14.72 -23.36
C LYS A 121 9.43 13.98 -24.62
#